data_AF-G8BUS5-F1
#
_entry.id   AF-G8BUS5-F1
#
_cell.length_a   1.000
_cell.length_b   1.000
_cell.length_c   1.000
_cell.angle_alpha   90.00
_cell.angle_beta   90.00
_cell.angle_gamma   90.00
#
_symmetry.space_group_name_H-M   'P 1'
#
loop_
_entity.id
_entity.type
_entity.pdbx_description
1 polymer ?
#
loop_
_entity_poly.entity_id
_entity_poly.type
_entity_poly.pdbx_seq_one_letter_code
_entity_poly.pdbx_strand_id
1 'polypeptide(L)'
;MASKGSSFVTVRSEIISLESKTDSLLSKYSTFAQTSSADQSTEEKKLDTQIETLLGKTHDIIASLGNIVDENKNISTSKISQLQRHKEVYQEHQKNFRNIRSSIQQERNRLNLLFSVKNDIEQQRNFDTNEDEYIQNEAARIDQSHNVVDDLISQAWETRDQIVSQSHLLNNTNNKIMQTLQRIPGLNVLIGKISTRRRKNAVILASVITFCFLFLFLTW
;
A
#
# COMPACT_ATOMS: atom_id res chain seq x y z
N MET A 1 14.37 -39.22 -10.98
CA MET A 1 14.13 -38.44 -9.74
C MET A 1 13.86 -37.00 -10.14
N ALA A 2 12.57 -36.62 -10.27
CA ALA A 2 12.20 -35.25 -10.65
C ALA A 2 12.22 -34.38 -9.39
N SER A 3 13.15 -33.43 -9.35
CA SER A 3 13.21 -32.41 -8.29
C SER A 3 11.85 -31.75 -8.14
N LYS A 4 11.28 -31.80 -6.93
CA LYS A 4 10.09 -31.05 -6.52
C LYS A 4 10.46 -29.55 -6.52
N GLY A 5 10.57 -28.95 -7.69
CA GLY A 5 10.54 -27.49 -7.82
C GLY A 5 9.22 -26.99 -7.22
N SER A 6 9.29 -25.90 -6.44
CA SER A 6 8.10 -25.25 -5.88
C SER A 6 7.05 -25.06 -6.98
N SER A 7 5.84 -25.58 -6.77
CA SER A 7 4.77 -25.46 -7.76
C SER A 7 4.51 -23.99 -8.08
N PHE A 8 4.37 -23.64 -9.36
CA PHE A 8 4.01 -22.30 -9.84
C PHE A 8 2.84 -21.69 -9.04
N VAL A 9 1.88 -22.52 -8.63
CA VAL A 9 0.72 -22.11 -7.82
C VAL A 9 1.13 -21.67 -6.41
N THR A 10 2.08 -22.38 -5.79
CA THR A 10 2.58 -22.07 -4.44
C THR A 10 3.35 -20.75 -4.43
N VAL A 11 4.32 -20.60 -5.34
CA VAL A 11 5.10 -19.36 -5.48
C VAL A 11 4.20 -18.17 -5.79
N ARG A 12 3.21 -18.37 -6.67
CA ARG A 12 2.22 -17.33 -6.97
C ARG A 12 1.38 -16.95 -5.75
N SER A 13 0.92 -17.91 -4.96
CA SER A 13 0.14 -17.61 -3.75
C SER A 13 0.94 -16.83 -2.72
N GLU A 14 2.24 -17.09 -2.63
CA GLU A 14 3.17 -16.36 -1.79
C GLU A 14 3.33 -14.91 -2.25
N ILE A 15 3.52 -14.68 -3.56
CA ILE A 15 3.58 -13.32 -4.14
C ILE A 15 2.31 -12.54 -3.79
N ILE A 16 1.12 -13.11 -4.00
CA ILE A 16 -0.15 -12.44 -3.70
C ILE A 16 -0.24 -12.08 -2.20
N SER A 17 0.23 -12.94 -1.31
CA SER A 17 0.25 -12.66 0.12
C SER A 17 1.19 -11.50 0.49
N LEU A 18 2.34 -11.41 -0.20
CA LEU A 18 3.30 -10.34 0.01
C LEU A 18 2.82 -9.02 -0.60
N GLU A 19 2.20 -9.03 -1.78
CA GLU A 19 1.56 -7.87 -2.39
C GLU A 19 0.49 -7.28 -1.44
N SER A 20 -0.43 -8.11 -0.93
CA SER A 20 -1.45 -7.68 0.03
C SER A 20 -0.85 -7.09 1.32
N LYS A 21 0.23 -7.70 1.83
CA LYS A 21 0.95 -7.16 2.98
C LYS A 21 1.63 -5.83 2.66
N THR A 22 2.23 -5.68 1.47
CA THR A 22 2.85 -4.44 0.98
C THR A 22 1.81 -3.32 0.94
N ASP A 23 0.64 -3.58 0.36
CA ASP A 23 -0.45 -2.60 0.27
C ASP A 23 -0.92 -2.14 1.64
N SER A 24 -1.07 -3.07 2.59
CA SER A 24 -1.47 -2.72 3.95
C SER A 24 -0.44 -1.83 4.66
N LEU A 25 0.86 -2.04 4.40
CA LEU A 25 1.93 -1.24 4.97
C LEU A 25 2.07 0.11 4.25
N LEU A 26 1.91 0.15 2.93
CA LEU A 26 1.91 1.39 2.16
C LEU A 26 0.74 2.30 2.55
N SER A 27 -0.44 1.74 2.82
CA SER A 27 -1.57 2.50 3.34
C SER A 27 -1.27 3.12 4.71
N LYS A 28 -0.67 2.36 5.63
CA LYS A 28 -0.19 2.88 6.92
C LYS A 28 0.93 3.90 6.75
N TYR A 29 1.82 3.72 5.79
CA TYR A 29 2.91 4.65 5.53
C TYR A 29 2.37 5.98 4.97
N SER A 30 1.33 5.93 4.13
CA SER A 30 0.65 7.11 3.60
C SER A 30 -0.05 7.94 4.69
N THR A 31 -0.48 7.36 5.81
CA THR A 31 -1.06 8.16 6.90
C THR A 31 0.00 9.04 7.57
N PHE A 32 1.27 8.59 7.62
CA PHE A 32 2.38 9.43 8.12
C PHE A 32 2.69 10.61 7.21
N ALA A 33 2.41 10.51 5.89
CA ALA A 33 2.47 11.68 5.01
C ALA A 33 1.46 12.77 5.38
N GLN A 34 0.29 12.37 5.90
CA GLN A 34 -0.77 13.31 6.30
C GLN A 34 -0.61 13.85 7.73
N THR A 35 0.07 13.10 8.60
CA THR A 35 0.38 13.50 9.99
C THR A 35 1.85 13.89 10.18
N SER A 36 2.50 14.30 9.09
CA SER A 36 3.94 14.55 9.07
C SER A 36 4.34 15.54 10.16
N SER A 37 5.21 15.08 11.06
CA SER A 37 5.80 15.86 12.14
C SER A 37 7.22 16.28 11.74
N ALA A 38 7.73 17.37 12.30
CA ALA A 38 9.07 17.90 11.99
C ALA A 38 10.18 16.84 12.12
N ASP A 39 10.03 15.90 13.06
CA ASP A 39 10.94 14.77 13.25
C ASP A 39 10.43 13.45 12.67
N GLN A 40 11.38 12.63 12.21
CA GLN A 40 11.09 11.27 11.78
C GLN A 40 10.81 10.36 12.97
N SER A 41 9.55 9.96 13.14
CA SER A 41 9.17 9.01 14.18
C SER A 41 9.96 7.70 14.04
N THR A 42 10.39 7.13 15.17
CA THR A 42 11.01 5.80 15.21
C THR A 42 10.14 4.70 14.60
N GLU A 43 8.81 4.89 14.64
CA GLU A 43 7.86 3.96 14.02
C GLU A 43 7.87 4.07 12.50
N GLU A 44 8.02 5.27 11.95
CA GLU A 44 8.13 5.49 10.51
C GLU A 44 9.41 4.87 9.94
N LYS A 45 10.57 5.06 10.59
CA LYS A 45 11.83 4.39 10.18
C LYS A 45 11.68 2.86 10.18
N LYS A 46 10.99 2.31 11.17
CA LYS A 46 10.70 0.86 11.24
C LYS A 46 9.77 0.42 10.11
N LEU A 47 8.79 1.23 9.73
CA LEU A 47 7.88 0.96 8.61
C LEU A 47 8.59 1.08 7.26
N ASP A 48 9.43 2.09 7.08
CA ASP A 48 10.23 2.34 5.88
C ASP A 48 11.14 1.13 5.57
N THR A 49 11.91 0.71 6.57
CA THR A 49 12.77 -0.50 6.47
C THR A 49 11.96 -1.79 6.28
N GLN A 50 10.80 -1.92 6.92
CA GLN A 50 9.92 -3.07 6.69
C GLN A 50 9.37 -3.12 5.27
N ILE A 51 8.99 -1.98 4.68
CA ILE A 51 8.50 -1.92 3.31
C ILE A 51 9.64 -2.23 2.32
N GLU A 52 10.84 -1.67 2.53
CA GLU A 52 12.01 -1.98 1.70
C GLU A 52 12.37 -3.48 1.73
N THR A 53 12.44 -4.09 2.92
CA THR A 53 12.74 -5.53 3.04
C THR A 53 11.67 -6.40 2.40
N LEU A 54 10.40 -6.00 2.47
CA LEU A 54 9.30 -6.75 1.90
C LEU A 54 9.28 -6.62 0.37
N LEU A 55 9.52 -5.43 -0.17
CA LEU A 55 9.71 -5.22 -1.61
C LEU A 55 10.89 -6.03 -2.16
N GLY A 56 12.00 -6.13 -1.43
CA GLY A 56 13.13 -7.00 -1.78
C GLY A 56 12.72 -8.47 -1.89
N LYS A 57 12.03 -8.99 -0.87
CA LYS A 57 11.51 -10.38 -0.88
C LYS A 57 10.53 -10.63 -2.03
N THR A 58 9.64 -9.69 -2.30
CA THR A 58 8.70 -9.79 -3.44
C THR A 58 9.45 -9.87 -4.76
N HIS A 59 10.51 -9.09 -4.93
CA HIS A 59 11.36 -9.16 -6.12
C HIS A 59 12.02 -10.53 -6.30
N ASP A 60 12.62 -11.07 -5.23
CA ASP A 60 13.30 -12.38 -5.26
C ASP A 60 12.32 -13.51 -5.64
N ILE A 61 11.10 -13.47 -5.11
CA ILE A 61 10.08 -14.50 -5.39
C ILE A 61 9.51 -14.33 -6.80
N ILE A 62 9.35 -13.10 -7.30
CA ILE A 62 8.99 -12.85 -8.71
C ILE A 62 10.09 -13.36 -9.64
N ALA A 63 11.37 -13.17 -9.29
CA ALA A 63 12.50 -13.71 -10.05
C ALA A 63 12.49 -15.25 -10.05
N SER A 64 12.22 -15.87 -8.90
CA SER A 64 12.04 -17.33 -8.80
C SER A 64 10.86 -17.82 -9.65
N LEU A 65 9.75 -17.08 -9.70
CA LEU A 65 8.61 -17.40 -10.57
C LEU A 65 9.00 -17.28 -12.05
N GLY A 66 9.83 -16.29 -12.41
CA GLY A 66 10.43 -16.14 -13.73
C GLY A 66 11.26 -17.35 -14.14
N ASN A 67 12.18 -17.80 -13.28
CA ASN A 67 13.01 -18.98 -13.55
C ASN A 67 12.16 -20.24 -13.77
N ILE A 68 11.12 -20.45 -12.95
CA ILE A 68 10.17 -21.57 -13.14
C ILE A 68 9.45 -21.46 -14.49
N VAL A 69 9.13 -20.23 -14.93
CA VAL A 69 8.52 -19.99 -16.23
C VAL A 69 9.47 -20.32 -17.38
N ASP A 70 10.74 -19.93 -17.26
CA ASP A 70 11.74 -20.13 -18.31
C ASP A 70 12.23 -21.58 -18.41
N GLU A 71 12.31 -22.32 -17.29
CA GLU A 71 12.67 -23.74 -17.26
C GLU A 71 11.59 -24.64 -17.91
N ASN A 72 10.33 -24.21 -17.93
CA ASN A 72 9.21 -25.00 -18.44
C ASN A 72 8.84 -24.57 -19.88
N LYS A 73 9.46 -25.21 -20.88
CA LYS A 73 9.25 -24.94 -22.32
C LYS A 73 7.80 -25.09 -22.82
N ASN A 74 6.92 -25.79 -22.09
CA ASN A 74 5.50 -26.00 -22.43
C ASN A 74 4.55 -25.15 -21.58
N ILE A 75 4.94 -23.93 -21.23
CA ILE A 75 4.10 -23.06 -20.41
C ILE A 75 2.99 -22.38 -21.23
N SER A 76 1.79 -22.40 -20.66
CA SER A 76 0.64 -21.66 -21.19
C SER A 76 0.90 -20.15 -21.18
N THR A 77 0.56 -19.48 -22.29
CA THR A 77 0.59 -18.02 -22.45
C THR A 77 -0.06 -17.27 -21.28
N SER A 78 -1.08 -17.87 -20.64
CA SER A 78 -1.73 -17.30 -19.46
C SER A 78 -0.80 -17.15 -18.24
N LYS A 79 0.15 -18.07 -18.03
CA LYS A 79 1.10 -18.03 -16.92
C LYS A 79 2.18 -16.97 -17.14
N ILE A 80 2.59 -16.78 -18.39
CA ILE A 80 3.52 -15.70 -18.79
C ILE A 80 2.86 -14.34 -18.56
N SER A 81 1.61 -14.18 -18.98
CA SER A 81 0.84 -12.96 -18.71
C SER A 81 0.65 -12.70 -17.21
N GLN A 82 0.46 -13.73 -16.39
CA GLN A 82 0.39 -13.59 -14.94
C GLN A 82 1.71 -13.11 -14.32
N LEU A 83 2.85 -13.67 -14.75
CA LEU A 83 4.17 -13.22 -14.31
C LEU A 83 4.39 -11.74 -14.65
N GLN A 84 4.04 -11.34 -15.88
CA GLN A 84 4.15 -9.97 -16.34
C GLN A 84 3.32 -9.02 -15.46
N ARG A 85 2.08 -9.40 -15.14
CA ARG A 85 1.22 -8.63 -14.24
C ARG A 85 1.83 -8.46 -12.84
N HIS A 86 2.44 -9.51 -12.28
CA HIS A 86 3.11 -9.42 -10.97
C HIS A 86 4.32 -8.47 -11.02
N LYS A 87 5.06 -8.42 -12.14
CA LYS A 87 6.14 -7.44 -12.35
C LYS A 87 5.61 -6.00 -12.42
N GLU A 88 4.49 -5.78 -13.12
CA GLU A 88 3.85 -4.46 -13.21
C GLU A 88 3.36 -3.97 -11.84
N VAL A 89 2.69 -4.84 -11.08
CA VAL A 89 2.21 -4.53 -9.72
C VAL A 89 3.39 -4.20 -8.79
N TYR A 90 4.48 -4.96 -8.85
CA TYR A 90 5.70 -4.66 -8.10
C TYR A 90 6.28 -3.27 -8.43
N GLN A 91 6.34 -2.92 -9.71
CA GLN A 91 6.82 -1.60 -10.15
C GLN A 91 5.89 -0.47 -9.66
N GLU A 92 4.57 -0.69 -9.67
CA GLU A 92 3.57 0.23 -9.12
C GLU A 92 3.81 0.46 -7.62
N HIS A 93 4.00 -0.61 -6.84
CA HIS A 93 4.32 -0.49 -5.40
C HIS A 93 5.62 0.27 -5.15
N GLN A 94 6.68 0.02 -5.93
CA GLN A 94 7.96 0.72 -5.79
C GLN A 94 7.84 2.20 -6.12
N LYS A 95 7.08 2.56 -7.17
CA LYS A 95 6.80 3.95 -7.51
C LYS A 95 5.99 4.62 -6.39
N ASN A 96 4.95 3.96 -5.89
CA ASN A 96 4.12 4.49 -4.81
C ASN A 96 4.94 4.74 -3.53
N PHE A 97 5.77 3.78 -3.13
CA PHE A 97 6.66 3.92 -1.98
C PHE A 97 7.59 5.14 -2.10
N ARG A 98 8.25 5.32 -3.26
CA ARG A 98 9.11 6.50 -3.51
C ARG A 98 8.34 7.81 -3.46
N ASN A 99 7.14 7.84 -4.04
CA ASN A 99 6.30 9.03 -4.05
C ASN A 99 5.88 9.42 -2.63
N ILE A 100 5.43 8.47 -1.81
CA ILE A 100 5.04 8.74 -0.41
C ILE A 100 6.24 9.23 0.38
N ARG A 101 7.41 8.59 0.23
CA ARG A 101 8.66 9.01 0.91
C ARG A 101 9.07 10.43 0.52
N SER A 102 8.98 10.77 -0.77
CA SER A 102 9.25 12.13 -1.26
C SER A 102 8.27 13.15 -0.68
N SER A 103 6.98 12.81 -0.63
CA SER A 103 5.95 13.68 -0.07
C SER A 103 6.17 13.94 1.43
N ILE A 104 6.50 12.91 2.21
CA ILE A 104 6.86 13.06 3.63
C ILE A 104 8.07 14.00 3.79
N GLN A 105 9.11 13.82 2.97
CA GLN A 105 10.31 14.65 3.04
C GLN A 105 10.04 16.11 2.67
N GLN A 106 9.20 16.35 1.66
CA GLN A 106 8.79 17.70 1.26
C GLN A 106 8.03 18.40 2.39
N GLU A 107 7.06 17.73 3.02
CA GLU A 107 6.31 18.31 4.13
C GLU A 107 7.22 18.60 5.33
N ARG A 108 8.20 17.74 5.61
CA ARG A 108 9.21 18.00 6.63
C ARG A 108 10.07 19.21 6.33
N ASN A 109 10.57 19.32 5.10
CA ASN A 109 11.36 20.46 4.68
C ASN A 109 10.55 21.76 4.84
N ARG A 110 9.27 21.74 4.45
CA ARG A 110 8.33 22.84 4.66
C ARG A 110 8.17 23.18 6.14
N LEU A 111 7.96 22.20 7.02
CA LEU A 111 7.85 22.42 8.47
C LEU A 111 9.14 23.00 9.07
N ASN A 112 10.31 22.52 8.64
CA ASN A 112 11.61 23.02 9.10
C ASN A 112 11.87 24.46 8.65
N LEU A 113 11.49 24.80 7.41
CA LEU A 113 11.58 26.18 6.92
C LEU A 113 10.65 27.11 7.69
N LEU A 114 9.40 26.70 7.96
CA LEU A 114 8.47 27.48 8.78
C LEU A 114 8.97 27.69 10.21
N PHE A 115 9.61 26.68 10.81
CA PHE A 115 10.20 26.81 12.14
C PHE A 115 11.41 27.76 12.14
N SER A 116 12.26 27.68 11.10
CA SER A 116 13.40 28.60 10.92
C SER A 116 12.93 30.05 10.77
N VAL A 117 11.94 30.31 9.91
CA VAL A 117 11.37 31.63 9.70
C VAL A 117 10.71 32.15 10.98
N LYS A 118 9.98 31.29 11.71
CA LYS A 118 9.37 31.68 12.98
C LYS A 118 10.42 32.09 14.02
N ASN A 119 11.51 31.34 14.17
CA ASN A 119 12.59 31.69 15.10
C ASN A 119 13.30 32.99 14.72
N ASP A 120 13.50 33.22 13.42
CA ASP A 120 14.10 34.47 12.91
C ASP A 120 13.20 35.68 13.21
N ILE A 121 11.89 35.55 12.97
CA ILE A 121 10.88 36.57 13.32
C ILE A 121 10.86 36.85 14.83
N GLU A 122 10.92 35.81 15.68
CA GLU A 122 10.93 35.99 17.13
C GLU A 122 12.24 36.63 17.62
N GLN A 123 13.39 36.31 17.01
CA GLN A 123 14.67 36.95 17.35
C GLN A 123 14.71 38.40 16.92
N GLN A 124 14.21 38.73 15.74
CA GLN A 124 14.20 40.10 15.21
C GLN A 124 13.22 41.01 15.98
N ARG A 125 12.06 40.46 16.39
CA ARG A 125 11.11 41.18 17.25
C ARG A 125 11.67 41.53 18.64
N ASN A 126 12.71 40.84 19.12
CA ASN A 126 13.41 41.17 20.36
C ASN A 126 14.52 42.22 20.17
N PHE A 127 14.89 42.54 18.93
CA PHE A 127 15.98 43.49 18.61
C PHE A 127 15.46 44.85 18.12
N ASP A 128 14.26 44.91 17.55
CA ASP A 128 13.68 46.14 17.01
C ASP A 128 13.04 47.01 18.10
N THR A 129 13.81 47.98 18.57
CA THR A 129 13.30 49.14 19.34
C THR A 129 13.12 50.39 18.45
N ASN A 130 13.32 50.28 17.13
CA ASN A 130 13.28 51.39 16.17
C ASN A 130 12.10 51.26 15.20
N GLU A 131 11.15 52.18 15.30
CA GLU A 131 9.87 52.18 14.57
C GLU A 131 10.04 52.35 13.04
N ASP A 132 11.06 53.10 12.60
CA ASP A 132 11.33 53.32 11.17
C ASP A 132 11.91 52.09 10.46
N GLU A 133 12.71 51.29 11.17
CA GLU A 133 13.29 50.04 10.65
C GLU A 133 12.21 48.94 10.59
N TYR A 134 11.30 48.94 11.56
CA TYR A 134 10.12 48.07 11.57
C TYR A 134 9.22 48.29 10.34
N ILE A 135 8.96 49.55 9.97
CA ILE A 135 8.10 49.88 8.82
C ILE A 135 8.75 49.45 7.49
N GLN A 136 10.06 49.67 7.33
CA GLN A 136 10.77 49.23 6.12
C GLN A 136 10.84 47.71 6.02
N ASN A 137 11.04 47.02 7.14
CA ASN A 137 11.01 45.57 7.19
C ASN A 137 9.60 45.03 6.90
N GLU A 138 8.54 45.68 7.40
CA GLU A 138 7.16 45.30 7.11
C GLU A 138 6.83 45.41 5.62
N ALA A 139 7.32 46.44 4.92
CA ALA A 139 7.17 46.56 3.47
C ALA A 139 7.87 45.40 2.72
N ALA A 140 9.10 45.06 3.12
CA ALA A 140 9.83 43.92 2.54
C ALA A 140 9.14 42.57 2.84
N ARG A 141 8.57 42.43 4.04
CA ARG A 141 7.86 41.23 4.49
C ARG A 141 6.52 41.04 3.77
N ILE A 142 5.82 42.13 3.46
CA ILE A 142 4.60 42.10 2.62
C ILE A 142 4.95 41.64 1.21
N ASP A 143 6.04 42.15 0.63
CA ASP A 143 6.47 41.79 -0.73
C ASP A 143 6.89 40.31 -0.80
N GLN A 144 7.63 39.84 0.21
CA GLN A 144 7.99 38.43 0.34
C GLN A 144 6.76 37.53 0.59
N SER A 145 5.79 38.00 1.37
CA SER A 145 4.51 37.30 1.58
C SER A 145 3.68 37.20 0.30
N HIS A 146 3.73 38.22 -0.57
CA HIS A 146 3.02 38.21 -1.86
C HIS A 146 3.55 37.11 -2.78
N ASN A 147 4.88 36.97 -2.86
CA ASN A 147 5.53 35.91 -3.63
C ASN A 147 5.19 34.51 -3.07
N VAL A 148 5.14 34.35 -1.75
CA VAL A 148 4.72 33.09 -1.12
C VAL A 148 3.24 32.79 -1.38
N VAL A 149 2.37 33.80 -1.39
CA VAL A 149 0.95 33.63 -1.72
C VAL A 149 0.76 33.19 -3.17
N ASP A 150 1.51 33.76 -4.12
CA ASP A 150 1.47 33.34 -5.51
C ASP A 150 1.96 31.90 -5.69
N ASP A 151 2.99 31.50 -4.96
CA ASP A 151 3.49 30.11 -4.94
C ASP A 151 2.47 29.16 -4.29
N LEU A 152 1.78 29.59 -3.23
CA LEU A 152 0.66 28.84 -2.62
C LEU A 152 -0.54 28.72 -3.56
N ILE A 153 -0.84 29.75 -4.36
CA ILE A 153 -1.88 29.69 -5.39
C ILE A 153 -1.47 28.66 -6.46
N SER A 154 -0.24 28.74 -6.98
CA SER A 154 0.30 27.78 -7.95
C SER A 154 0.29 26.35 -7.41
N GLN A 155 0.72 26.16 -6.16
CA GLN A 155 0.75 24.87 -5.46
C GLN A 155 -0.66 24.33 -5.15
N ALA A 156 -1.65 25.19 -4.94
CA ALA A 156 -3.05 24.78 -4.82
C ALA A 156 -3.63 24.27 -6.15
N TRP A 157 -3.22 24.84 -7.28
CA TRP A 157 -3.55 24.32 -8.62
C TRP A 157 -2.89 22.97 -8.89
N GLU A 158 -1.64 22.78 -8.47
CA GLU A 158 -0.92 21.50 -8.62
C GLU A 158 -1.47 20.40 -7.69
N THR A 159 -1.82 20.75 -6.45
CA THR A 159 -2.44 19.83 -5.49
C THR A 159 -3.82 19.37 -5.95
N ARG A 160 -4.59 20.23 -6.64
CA ARG A 160 -5.87 19.85 -7.25
C ARG A 160 -5.68 18.74 -8.29
N ASP A 161 -4.66 18.84 -9.14
CA ASP A 161 -4.36 17.81 -10.14
C ASP A 161 -3.88 16.51 -9.48
N GLN A 162 -3.07 16.61 -8.42
CA GLN A 162 -2.63 15.46 -7.62
C GLN A 162 -3.80 14.77 -6.89
N ILE A 163 -4.77 15.51 -6.34
CA ILE A 163 -5.97 14.95 -5.71
C ILE A 163 -6.90 14.30 -6.75
N VAL A 164 -7.03 14.88 -7.94
CA VAL A 164 -7.78 14.26 -9.05
C VAL A 164 -7.09 12.97 -9.49
N SER A 165 -5.76 12.96 -9.61
CA SER A 165 -4.99 11.74 -9.92
C SER A 165 -5.07 10.68 -8.80
N GLN A 166 -5.14 11.08 -7.53
CA GLN A 166 -5.40 10.20 -6.38
C GLN A 166 -6.84 9.67 -6.34
N SER A 167 -7.82 10.45 -6.79
CA SER A 167 -9.22 10.01 -6.89
C SER A 167 -9.40 8.88 -7.92
N HIS A 168 -8.62 8.91 -9.00
CA HIS A 168 -8.53 7.80 -9.95
C HIS A 168 -7.90 6.54 -9.30
N LEU A 169 -6.93 6.69 -8.38
CA LEU A 169 -6.34 5.57 -7.63
C LEU A 169 -7.38 4.89 -6.71
N LEU A 170 -8.23 5.68 -6.04
CA LEU A 170 -9.31 5.17 -5.18
C LEU A 170 -10.44 4.51 -5.99
N ASN A 171 -10.86 5.11 -7.11
CA ASN A 171 -11.87 4.51 -8.00
C ASN A 171 -11.35 3.26 -8.73
N ASN A 172 -10.07 3.22 -9.08
CA ASN A 172 -9.45 2.05 -9.71
C ASN A 172 -9.31 0.88 -8.70
N THR A 173 -9.27 1.16 -7.40
CA THR A 173 -9.25 0.12 -6.35
C THR A 173 -10.60 -0.59 -6.23
N ASN A 174 -11.72 0.14 -6.23
CA ASN A 174 -13.05 -0.46 -6.24
C ASN A 174 -13.31 -1.28 -7.52
N ASN A 175 -12.89 -0.77 -8.67
CA ASN A 175 -13.03 -1.50 -9.94
C ASN A 175 -12.08 -2.70 -10.03
N LYS A 176 -10.85 -2.66 -9.51
CA LYS A 176 -9.93 -3.82 -9.48
C LYS A 176 -10.42 -4.90 -8.51
N ILE A 177 -11.04 -4.55 -7.38
CA ILE A 177 -11.67 -5.52 -6.46
C ILE A 177 -12.89 -6.17 -7.11
N MET A 178 -13.79 -5.38 -7.70
CA MET A 178 -14.98 -5.88 -8.41
C MET A 178 -14.60 -6.71 -9.65
N GLN A 179 -13.59 -6.29 -10.43
CA GLN A 179 -13.09 -7.03 -11.58
C GLN A 179 -12.27 -8.25 -11.18
N THR A 180 -11.64 -8.29 -10.00
CA THR A 180 -11.02 -9.51 -9.46
C THR A 180 -12.09 -10.50 -8.96
N LEU A 181 -13.23 -9.99 -8.46
CA LEU A 181 -14.42 -10.79 -8.19
C LEU A 181 -15.04 -11.36 -9.48
N GLN A 182 -15.02 -10.61 -10.59
CA GLN A 182 -15.58 -11.01 -11.88
C GLN A 182 -14.63 -11.84 -12.76
N ARG A 183 -13.30 -11.69 -12.64
CA ARG A 183 -12.28 -12.48 -13.38
C ARG A 183 -11.86 -13.77 -12.69
N ILE A 184 -12.40 -14.07 -11.50
CA ILE A 184 -12.32 -15.41 -10.92
C ILE A 184 -13.74 -15.98 -10.78
N PRO A 185 -14.39 -16.37 -11.89
CA PRO A 185 -15.59 -17.20 -11.82
C PRO A 185 -15.18 -18.53 -11.16
N GLY A 186 -15.35 -18.65 -9.84
CA GLY A 186 -15.03 -19.89 -9.13
C GLY A 186 -14.47 -19.77 -7.72
N LEU A 187 -14.16 -18.58 -7.17
CA LEU A 187 -13.78 -18.50 -5.75
C LEU A 187 -14.93 -18.87 -4.82
N ASN A 188 -16.17 -18.53 -5.17
CA ASN A 188 -17.35 -18.97 -4.40
C ASN A 188 -17.50 -20.52 -4.46
N VAL A 189 -17.07 -21.15 -5.55
CA VAL A 189 -17.08 -22.61 -5.71
C VAL A 189 -15.88 -23.28 -5.04
N LEU A 190 -14.72 -22.61 -4.94
CA LEU A 190 -13.51 -23.16 -4.31
C LEU A 190 -13.53 -23.00 -2.78
N ILE A 191 -13.93 -21.83 -2.27
CA ILE A 191 -14.26 -21.63 -0.84
C ILE A 191 -15.48 -22.49 -0.45
N GLY A 192 -16.45 -22.64 -1.37
CA GLY A 192 -17.57 -23.58 -1.24
C GLY A 192 -17.11 -25.04 -1.24
N LYS A 193 -16.14 -25.44 -2.07
CA LYS A 193 -15.62 -26.82 -2.11
C LYS A 193 -14.78 -27.18 -0.89
N ILE A 194 -14.06 -26.22 -0.31
CA ILE A 194 -13.31 -26.43 0.93
C ILE A 194 -14.26 -26.60 2.14
N SER A 195 -15.35 -25.82 2.21
CA SER A 195 -16.36 -25.92 3.28
C SER A 195 -17.35 -27.08 3.09
N THR A 196 -17.67 -27.47 1.85
CA THR A 196 -18.55 -28.61 1.57
C THR A 196 -17.91 -29.96 1.89
N ARG A 197 -16.58 -30.11 1.78
CA ARG A 197 -15.91 -31.36 2.21
C ARG A 197 -15.99 -31.54 3.73
N ARG A 198 -15.89 -30.46 4.50
CA ARG A 198 -16.12 -30.46 5.97
C ARG A 198 -17.59 -30.67 6.33
N ARG A 199 -18.54 -30.04 5.61
CA ARG A 199 -19.98 -30.25 5.81
C ARG A 199 -20.44 -31.66 5.48
N LYS A 200 -19.91 -32.30 4.43
CA LYS A 200 -20.23 -33.70 4.09
C LYS A 200 -19.87 -34.65 5.23
N ASN A 201 -18.68 -34.48 5.81
CA ASN A 201 -18.26 -35.30 6.96
C ASN A 201 -19.14 -35.06 8.19
N ALA A 202 -19.56 -33.82 8.43
CA ALA A 202 -20.46 -33.48 9.54
C ALA A 202 -21.89 -34.05 9.36
N VAL A 203 -22.44 -34.03 8.14
CA VAL A 203 -23.76 -34.60 7.82
C VAL A 203 -23.74 -36.13 7.94
N ILE A 204 -22.68 -36.79 7.46
CA ILE A 204 -22.53 -38.24 7.61
C ILE A 204 -22.46 -38.61 9.09
N LEU A 205 -21.64 -37.89 9.88
CA LEU A 205 -21.50 -38.13 11.32
C LEU A 205 -22.84 -37.92 12.06
N ALA A 206 -23.55 -36.83 11.76
CA ALA A 206 -24.86 -36.54 12.35
C ALA A 206 -25.90 -37.60 12.01
N SER A 207 -25.94 -38.06 10.75
CA SER A 207 -26.87 -39.11 10.31
C SER A 207 -26.62 -40.43 11.02
N VAL A 208 -25.36 -40.83 11.22
CA VAL A 208 -25.01 -42.07 11.93
C VAL A 208 -25.42 -41.97 13.40
N ILE A 209 -25.18 -40.82 14.04
CA ILE A 209 -25.58 -40.58 15.44
C ILE A 209 -27.10 -40.66 15.59
N THR A 210 -27.87 -39.96 14.75
CA THR A 210 -29.34 -39.99 14.80
C THR A 210 -29.90 -41.39 14.53
N PHE A 211 -29.34 -42.11 13.57
CA PHE A 211 -29.75 -43.49 13.27
C PHE A 211 -29.48 -44.43 14.45
N CYS A 212 -28.32 -44.28 15.10
CA CYS A 212 -27.96 -45.06 16.28
C CYS A 212 -28.94 -44.80 17.44
N PHE A 213 -29.33 -43.55 17.68
CA PHE A 213 -30.32 -43.21 18.70
C PHE A 213 -31.72 -43.78 18.39
N LEU A 214 -32.17 -43.72 17.13
CA LEU A 214 -33.45 -44.30 16.72
C LEU A 214 -33.48 -45.83 16.88
N PHE A 215 -32.39 -46.51 16.53
CA PHE A 215 -32.29 -47.95 16.71
C PHE A 215 -32.33 -48.34 18.19
N LEU A 216 -31.62 -47.60 19.04
CA LEU A 216 -31.63 -47.83 20.49
C LEU A 216 -33.02 -47.58 21.08
N PHE A 217 -33.71 -46.53 20.63
CA PHE A 217 -35.09 -46.22 21.08
C PHE A 217 -36.14 -47.21 20.56
N LEU A 218 -35.95 -47.83 19.39
CA LEU A 218 -36.91 -48.78 18.84
C LEU A 218 -36.68 -50.22 19.33
N THR A 219 -35.46 -50.53 19.79
CA THR A 219 -35.10 -51.83 20.36
C THR A 219 -35.32 -51.91 21.87
N TRP A 220 -35.50 -50.78 22.55
CA TRP A 220 -35.83 -50.67 23.97
C TRP A 220 -37.30 -50.31 24.14
#